data_AF-A0A929TDY3-F1
#
_entry.id   AF-A0A929TDY3-F1
#
_cell.length_a   1.000
_cell.length_b   1.000
_cell.length_c   1.000
_cell.angle_alpha   90.00
_cell.angle_beta   90.00
_cell.angle_gamma   90.00
#
_symmetry.space_group_name_H-M   'P 1'
#
loop_
_entity.id
_entity.type
_entity.pdbx_description
1 polymer ?
#
loop_
_entity_poly.entity_id
_entity_poly.type
_entity_poly.pdbx_seq_one_letter_code
_entity_poly.pdbx_strand_id
1 'polypeptide(L)'
;DQIAIHVGYDIENLSDPERNRKYHGERAVDHYGRSVPKPAQGSENLSGFTASTQKILQAVEKLFDRIVDPGLLVRRMNVIATHVVEEVRAAQKEEEYEQLDFFSLQKEKIGSREEEIERRKKERRLQEAEIAIRNKYGKNAILKGMNFLEGATARERNKQIGGHKA
;
A
#
# COMPACT_ATOMS: atom_id res chain seq x y z
N ASP A 1 11.35 6.86 -6.80
CA ASP A 1 9.99 6.48 -7.28
C ASP A 1 8.93 7.10 -6.36
N GLN A 2 7.63 6.96 -6.61
CA GLN A 2 6.58 7.55 -5.76
C GLN A 2 5.34 6.65 -5.66
N ILE A 3 4.75 6.63 -4.47
CA ILE A 3 3.44 6.01 -4.19
C ILE A 3 2.42 7.11 -3.89
N ALA A 4 1.19 6.94 -4.35
CA ALA A 4 0.08 7.83 -4.02
C ALA A 4 -1.09 7.03 -3.45
N ILE A 5 -1.83 7.63 -2.53
CA ILE A 5 -3.08 7.09 -2.02
C ILE A 5 -4.21 8.09 -2.22
N HIS A 6 -5.40 7.56 -2.49
CA HIS A 6 -6.64 8.32 -2.53
C HIS A 6 -7.68 7.59 -1.69
N VAL A 7 -8.14 8.24 -0.63
CA VAL A 7 -9.05 7.71 0.38
C VAL A 7 -10.39 8.44 0.29
N GLY A 8 -11.45 7.67 0.00
CA GLY A 8 -12.82 8.16 0.04
C GLY A 8 -13.49 7.78 1.35
N TYR A 9 -14.06 8.77 2.03
CA TYR A 9 -14.78 8.57 3.28
C TYR A 9 -16.22 8.10 3.06
N ASP A 10 -16.77 7.46 4.08
CA ASP A 10 -18.15 6.98 4.09
C ASP A 10 -19.14 8.14 4.28
N ILE A 11 -20.35 7.98 3.74
CA ILE A 11 -21.47 8.89 3.91
C ILE A 11 -21.95 8.92 5.36
N GLU A 12 -21.76 7.81 6.09
CA GLU A 12 -22.14 7.67 7.50
C GLU A 12 -21.48 8.72 8.40
N ASN A 13 -20.33 9.24 8.00
CA ASN A 13 -19.66 10.33 8.71
C ASN A 13 -20.50 11.62 8.77
N LEU A 14 -21.40 11.85 7.81
CA LEU A 14 -22.28 13.02 7.77
C LEU A 14 -23.75 12.70 8.03
N SER A 15 -24.19 11.44 7.83
CA SER A 15 -25.58 11.05 8.13
C SER A 15 -25.80 10.70 9.60
N ASP A 16 -24.78 10.23 10.32
CA ASP A 16 -24.84 10.01 11.77
C ASP A 16 -24.74 11.37 12.50
N PRO A 17 -25.78 11.77 13.28
CA PRO A 17 -25.79 13.06 13.99
C PRO A 17 -24.58 13.26 14.92
N GLU A 18 -24.13 12.21 15.61
CA GLU A 18 -23.02 12.30 16.58
C GLU A 18 -21.67 12.52 15.89
N ARG A 19 -21.47 11.89 14.72
CA ARG A 19 -20.24 12.07 13.92
C ARG A 19 -20.25 13.38 13.16
N ASN A 20 -21.38 13.73 12.54
CA ASN A 20 -21.55 14.96 11.79
C ASN A 20 -21.29 16.19 12.67
N ARG A 21 -21.74 16.17 13.94
CA ARG A 21 -21.46 17.24 14.90
C ARG A 21 -19.97 17.41 15.20
N LYS A 22 -19.17 16.34 15.14
CA LYS A 22 -17.72 16.38 15.36
C LYS A 22 -16.95 16.83 14.11
N TYR A 23 -17.55 16.68 12.93
CA TYR A 23 -16.92 17.00 11.67
C TYR A 23 -17.07 18.47 11.28
N HIS A 24 -15.94 19.17 11.23
CA HIS A 24 -15.85 20.60 10.87
C HIS A 24 -15.07 20.84 9.57
N GLY A 25 -14.73 19.77 8.84
CA GLY A 25 -13.95 19.83 7.61
C GLY A 25 -14.78 20.17 6.37
N GLU A 26 -14.09 20.30 5.23
CA GLU A 26 -14.71 20.55 3.93
C GLU A 26 -15.57 19.38 3.47
N ARG A 27 -16.73 19.67 2.89
CA ARG A 27 -17.62 18.66 2.31
C ARG A 27 -17.43 18.61 0.79
N ALA A 28 -17.47 17.40 0.24
CA ALA A 28 -17.51 17.15 -1.19
C ALA A 28 -18.82 16.46 -1.57
N VAL A 29 -19.10 16.39 -2.86
CA VAL A 29 -20.24 15.65 -3.41
C VAL A 29 -19.70 14.40 -4.09
N ASP A 30 -20.27 13.23 -3.77
CA ASP A 30 -19.88 11.96 -4.38
C ASP A 30 -20.49 11.79 -5.78
N HIS A 31 -20.17 10.68 -6.46
CA HIS A 31 -20.69 10.37 -7.79
C HIS A 31 -22.22 10.21 -7.83
N TYR A 32 -22.85 9.95 -6.68
CA TYR A 32 -24.30 9.79 -6.53
C TYR A 32 -25.01 11.07 -6.09
N GLY A 33 -24.30 12.21 -6.04
CA GLY A 33 -24.86 13.50 -5.63
C GLY A 33 -25.01 13.69 -4.12
N ARG A 34 -24.39 12.83 -3.30
CA ARG A 34 -24.50 12.86 -1.84
C ARG A 34 -23.38 13.66 -1.22
N SER A 35 -23.66 14.37 -0.13
CA SER A 35 -22.62 15.06 0.64
C SER A 35 -21.79 14.06 1.43
N VAL A 36 -20.47 14.14 1.30
CA VAL A 36 -19.47 13.32 1.99
C VAL A 36 -18.32 14.19 2.49
N PRO A 37 -17.53 13.73 3.48
CA PRO A 37 -16.28 14.42 3.83
C PRO A 37 -15.37 14.52 2.61
N LYS A 38 -14.63 15.63 2.47
CA LYS A 38 -13.66 15.80 1.38
C LYS A 38 -12.67 14.63 1.35
N PRO A 39 -12.49 13.95 0.20
CA PRO A 39 -11.54 12.85 0.08
C PRO A 39 -10.12 13.27 0.47
N ALA A 40 -9.39 12.37 1.13
CA ALA A 40 -7.97 12.57 1.39
C ALA A 40 -7.14 12.01 0.23
N GLN A 41 -6.19 12.80 -0.23
CA GLN A 41 -5.27 12.42 -1.30
C GLN A 41 -3.86 12.89 -0.97
N GLY A 42 -2.87 12.11 -1.37
CA GLY A 42 -1.48 12.48 -1.18
C GLY A 42 -0.55 11.49 -1.85
N SER A 43 0.72 11.87 -1.90
CA SER A 43 1.80 11.03 -2.38
C SER A 43 3.01 11.07 -1.45
N GLU A 44 3.84 10.05 -1.53
CA GLU A 44 5.09 9.93 -0.79
C GLU A 44 6.17 9.40 -1.75
N ASN A 45 7.34 10.04 -1.72
CA ASN A 45 8.47 9.61 -2.52
C ASN A 45 9.17 8.41 -1.86
N LEU A 46 9.51 7.44 -2.69
CA LEU A 46 10.35 6.29 -2.34
C LEU A 46 11.81 6.63 -2.63
N SER A 47 12.72 6.08 -1.83
CA SER A 47 14.18 6.32 -1.93
C SER A 47 14.81 5.89 -3.25
N GLY A 48 14.10 5.12 -4.07
CA GLY A 48 14.55 4.56 -5.35
C GLY A 48 13.41 3.79 -5.99
N PHE A 49 13.69 3.02 -7.04
CA PHE A 49 12.74 2.04 -7.54
C PHE A 49 12.76 0.84 -6.60
N THR A 50 11.59 0.30 -6.25
CA THR A 50 11.54 -0.83 -5.32
C THR A 50 10.36 -1.74 -5.55
N ALA A 51 10.60 -3.04 -5.40
CA ALA A 51 9.58 -4.08 -5.31
C ALA A 51 9.45 -4.65 -3.88
N SER A 52 10.13 -4.07 -2.89
CA SER A 52 10.01 -4.51 -1.50
C SER A 52 8.65 -4.10 -0.94
N THR A 53 7.84 -5.09 -0.59
CA THR A 53 6.55 -4.90 0.07
C THR A 53 6.74 -4.15 1.38
N GLN A 54 7.82 -4.41 2.11
CA GLN A 54 8.09 -3.73 3.38
C GLN A 54 8.31 -2.22 3.20
N LYS A 55 9.13 -1.82 2.22
CA LYS A 55 9.37 -0.39 1.93
C LYS A 55 8.10 0.30 1.43
N ILE A 56 7.34 -0.37 0.56
CA ILE A 56 6.08 0.16 0.05
C ILE A 56 5.06 0.31 1.20
N LEU A 57 4.91 -0.70 2.05
CA LEU A 57 4.00 -0.66 3.19
C LEU A 57 4.36 0.48 4.14
N GLN A 58 5.63 0.62 4.52
CA GLN A 58 6.08 1.72 5.38
C GLN A 58 5.77 3.10 4.80
N ALA A 59 5.97 3.28 3.48
CA ALA A 59 5.64 4.53 2.82
C ALA A 59 4.12 4.80 2.78
N VAL A 60 3.32 3.76 2.53
CA VAL A 60 1.85 3.86 2.52
C VAL A 60 1.31 4.13 3.92
N GLU A 61 1.80 3.44 4.96
CA GLU A 61 1.41 3.66 6.36
C GLU A 61 1.73 5.09 6.79
N LYS A 62 2.95 5.55 6.56
CA LYS A 62 3.37 6.93 6.84
C LYS A 62 2.49 7.96 6.12
N LEU A 63 2.16 7.70 4.86
CA LEU A 63 1.31 8.58 4.07
C LEU A 63 -0.13 8.57 4.60
N PHE A 64 -0.66 7.41 4.94
CA PHE A 64 -2.01 7.23 5.49
C PHE A 64 -2.16 7.98 6.81
N ASP A 65 -1.26 7.77 7.76
CA ASP A 65 -1.28 8.43 9.07
C ASP A 65 -1.18 9.96 8.96
N ARG A 66 -0.50 10.45 7.91
CA ARG A 66 -0.34 11.89 7.66
C ARG A 66 -1.60 12.55 7.11
N ILE A 67 -2.36 11.88 6.25
CA ILE A 67 -3.43 12.52 5.47
C ILE A 67 -4.85 12.08 5.87
N VAL A 68 -4.99 10.94 6.54
CA VAL A 68 -6.30 10.36 6.88
C VAL A 68 -6.68 10.72 8.30
N ASP A 69 -7.91 11.20 8.48
CA ASP A 69 -8.46 11.47 9.81
C ASP A 69 -8.92 10.15 10.45
N PRO A 70 -8.34 9.73 11.60
CA PRO A 70 -8.73 8.49 12.26
C PRO A 70 -10.16 8.51 12.82
N GLY A 71 -10.78 9.69 12.96
CA GLY A 71 -12.17 9.84 13.36
C GLY A 71 -13.18 9.56 12.25
N LEU A 72 -12.74 9.49 11.00
CA LEU A 72 -13.59 9.29 9.83
C LEU A 72 -13.58 7.84 9.34
N LEU A 73 -14.78 7.33 9.05
CA LEU A 73 -14.96 6.02 8.44
C LEU A 73 -14.49 6.06 6.98
N VAL A 74 -13.60 5.14 6.62
CA VAL A 74 -13.11 4.98 5.25
C VAL A 74 -14.02 4.02 4.50
N ARG A 75 -14.48 4.44 3.32
CA ARG A 75 -15.30 3.62 2.41
C ARG A 75 -14.50 2.95 1.33
N ARG A 76 -13.50 3.64 0.78
CA ARG A 76 -12.63 3.13 -0.29
C ARG A 76 -11.23 3.71 -0.18
N MET A 77 -10.25 2.91 -0.58
CA MET A 77 -8.85 3.33 -0.67
C MET A 77 -8.27 2.83 -1.99
N ASN A 78 -7.67 3.75 -2.75
CA ASN A 78 -6.91 3.44 -3.95
C ASN A 78 -5.43 3.65 -3.63
N VAL A 79 -4.59 2.68 -3.99
CA VAL A 79 -3.14 2.77 -3.89
C VAL A 79 -2.56 2.78 -5.30
N ILE A 80 -1.72 3.74 -5.61
CA ILE A 80 -1.25 4.04 -6.96
C ILE A 80 0.29 4.02 -6.93
N ALA A 81 0.89 3.05 -7.61
CA ALA A 81 2.31 3.07 -7.91
C ALA A 81 2.56 3.93 -9.16
N THR A 82 3.35 4.98 -9.01
CA THR A 82 3.73 5.84 -10.14
C THR A 82 5.01 5.32 -10.78
N HIS A 83 5.32 5.77 -12.01
CA HIS A 83 6.60 5.50 -12.69
C HIS A 83 7.06 4.02 -12.70
N VAL A 84 6.12 3.09 -12.85
CA VAL A 84 6.42 1.64 -12.87
C VAL A 84 7.35 1.30 -14.03
N VAL A 85 8.46 0.65 -13.71
CA VAL A 85 9.47 0.20 -14.66
C VAL A 85 9.77 -1.29 -14.46
N GLU A 86 10.27 -1.93 -15.51
CA GLU A 86 10.79 -3.29 -15.44
C GLU A 86 12.02 -3.35 -14.52
N GLU A 87 12.10 -4.38 -13.67
CA GLU A 87 13.19 -4.54 -12.69
C GLU A 87 14.58 -4.52 -13.33
N VAL A 88 14.74 -5.16 -14.49
CA VAL A 88 16.02 -5.19 -15.24
C VAL A 88 16.43 -3.78 -15.67
N ARG A 89 15.47 -2.94 -16.09
CA ARG A 89 15.72 -1.55 -16.51
C ARG A 89 15.91 -0.62 -15.31
N ALA A 90 15.26 -0.92 -14.18
CA ALA A 90 15.43 -0.16 -12.95
C ALA A 90 16.87 -0.30 -12.42
N ALA A 91 17.42 -1.51 -12.44
CA ALA A 91 18.80 -1.78 -12.00
C ALA A 91 19.85 -1.02 -12.82
N GLN A 92 19.58 -0.74 -14.09
CA GLN A 92 20.47 0.05 -14.96
C GLN A 92 20.41 1.56 -14.68
N LYS A 93 19.30 2.06 -14.11
CA LYS A 93 19.14 3.47 -13.74
C LYS A 93 19.70 3.80 -12.36
N GLU A 94 19.84 2.79 -11.49
CA GLU A 94 20.37 2.93 -10.14
C GLU A 94 21.90 2.76 -10.07
N GLU A 95 22.64 3.03 -11.15
CA GLU A 95 24.10 3.25 -11.05
C GLU A 95 24.35 4.55 -10.27
N GLU A 96 24.16 4.49 -8.95
CA GLU A 96 24.58 5.51 -8.01
C GLU A 96 26.12 5.55 -8.02
N TYR A 97 26.66 6.67 -8.51
CA TYR A 97 28.08 6.94 -8.39
C TYR A 97 28.41 7.25 -6.92
N GLU A 98 28.89 6.25 -6.19
CA GLU A 98 29.43 6.44 -4.85
C GLU A 98 30.93 6.79 -4.93
N GLN A 99 31.34 7.89 -4.30
CA GLN A 99 32.76 8.18 -4.14
C GLN A 99 33.33 7.27 -3.07
N LEU A 100 34.18 6.33 -3.48
CA LEU A 100 34.91 5.46 -2.57
C LEU A 100 35.94 6.30 -1.81
N ASP A 101 35.81 6.38 -0.49
CA ASP A 101 36.81 6.97 0.39
C ASP A 101 37.55 5.87 1.16
N PHE A 102 38.89 5.97 1.20
CA PHE A 102 39.79 4.97 1.77
C PHE A 102 39.54 4.76 3.27
N PHE A 103 39.01 5.77 3.97
CA PHE A 103 38.71 5.72 5.40
C PHE A 103 37.24 5.41 5.72
N SER A 104 36.38 5.38 4.70
CA SER A 104 34.93 5.16 4.85
C SER A 104 34.51 3.68 4.91
N LEU A 105 35.47 2.75 4.77
CA LEU A 105 35.31 1.30 4.93
C LEU A 105 35.09 0.90 6.39
N GLN A 106 34.01 1.39 7.01
CA GLN A 106 33.52 0.85 8.27
C GLN A 106 32.84 -0.49 8.00
N LYS A 107 33.37 -1.58 8.58
CA LYS A 107 32.81 -2.95 8.50
C LYS A 107 31.30 -3.01 8.78
N GLU A 108 30.80 -2.10 9.61
CA GLU A 108 29.37 -1.97 9.96
C GLU A 108 28.48 -1.62 8.76
N LYS A 109 28.95 -0.80 7.80
CA LYS A 109 28.19 -0.45 6.58
C LYS A 109 28.12 -1.60 5.57
N ILE A 110 29.12 -2.48 5.55
CA ILE A 110 29.14 -3.64 4.66
C ILE A 110 28.18 -4.71 5.19
N GLY A 111 28.23 -5.01 6.49
CA GLY A 111 27.33 -5.96 7.13
C GLY A 111 25.85 -5.58 6.97
N SER A 112 25.50 -4.30 7.18
CA SER A 112 24.12 -3.85 7.04
C SER A 112 23.59 -3.94 5.60
N ARG A 113 24.45 -3.71 4.59
CA ARG A 113 24.08 -3.82 3.17
C ARG A 113 23.87 -5.27 2.74
N GLU A 114 24.73 -6.19 3.18
CA GLU A 114 24.58 -7.62 2.92
C GLU A 114 23.32 -8.21 3.57
N GLU A 115 23.05 -7.83 4.83
CA GLU A 115 21.82 -8.21 5.53
C GLU A 115 20.57 -7.71 4.81
N GLU A 116 20.58 -6.46 4.33
CA GLU A 116 19.45 -5.91 3.57
C GLU A 116 19.24 -6.67 2.26
N ILE A 117 20.31 -7.00 1.54
CA ILE A 117 20.22 -7.78 0.29
C ILE A 117 19.64 -9.17 0.56
N GLU A 118 20.10 -9.88 1.59
CA GLU A 118 19.57 -11.21 1.92
C GLU A 118 18.12 -11.15 2.39
N ARG A 119 17.75 -10.14 3.17
CA ARG A 119 16.36 -9.89 3.56
C ARG A 119 15.46 -9.67 2.34
N ARG A 120 15.91 -8.85 1.38
CA ARG A 120 15.18 -8.60 0.12
C ARG A 120 15.05 -9.87 -0.73
N LYS A 121 16.11 -10.68 -0.85
CA LYS A 121 16.05 -11.97 -1.57
C LYS A 121 15.08 -12.95 -0.91
N LYS A 122 15.07 -13.02 0.42
CA LYS A 122 14.13 -13.86 1.17
C LYS A 122 12.69 -13.39 0.96
N GLU A 123 12.45 -12.08 1.06
CA GLU A 123 11.16 -11.46 0.81
C GLU A 123 10.65 -11.77 -0.61
N ARG A 124 11.49 -11.57 -1.63
CA ARG A 124 11.15 -11.86 -3.03
C ARG A 124 10.74 -13.32 -3.25
N ARG A 125 11.52 -14.27 -2.71
CA ARG A 125 11.19 -15.71 -2.80
C ARG A 125 9.83 -16.03 -2.19
N LEU A 126 9.47 -15.39 -1.09
CA LEU A 126 8.16 -15.55 -0.46
C LEU A 126 7.03 -14.99 -1.34
N GLN A 127 7.23 -13.80 -1.93
CA GLN A 127 6.26 -13.19 -2.84
C GLN A 127 6.01 -14.06 -4.08
N GLU A 128 7.08 -14.57 -4.70
CA GLU A 128 7.00 -15.46 -5.87
C GLU A 128 6.27 -16.77 -5.53
N ALA A 129 6.59 -17.36 -4.37
CA ALA A 129 5.91 -18.56 -3.88
C ALA A 129 4.41 -18.32 -3.63
N GLU A 130 4.05 -17.18 -3.01
CA GLU A 130 2.65 -16.81 -2.76
C GLU A 130 1.87 -16.67 -4.08
N ILE A 131 2.46 -16.03 -5.09
CA ILE A 131 1.87 -15.89 -6.43
C ILE A 131 1.71 -17.25 -7.10
N ALA A 132 2.75 -18.09 -7.07
CA ALA A 132 2.71 -19.42 -7.68
C ALA A 132 1.61 -20.31 -7.07
N ILE A 133 1.46 -20.27 -5.74
CA ILE A 133 0.40 -21.00 -5.03
C ILE A 133 -0.99 -20.48 -5.43
N ARG A 134 -1.18 -19.15 -5.47
CA ARG A 134 -2.47 -18.56 -5.88
C ARG A 134 -2.84 -18.88 -7.33
N ASN A 135 -1.86 -18.89 -8.24
CA ASN A 135 -2.11 -19.22 -9.64
C ASN A 135 -2.49 -20.70 -9.82
N LYS A 136 -1.86 -21.59 -9.04
CA LYS A 136 -2.11 -23.05 -9.13
C LYS A 136 -3.38 -23.50 -8.41
N TYR A 137 -3.67 -22.94 -7.23
CA TYR A 137 -4.73 -23.41 -6.33
C TYR A 137 -5.89 -22.41 -6.16
N GLY A 138 -5.82 -21.25 -6.81
CA GLY A 138 -6.84 -20.22 -6.78
C GLY A 138 -6.65 -19.14 -5.71
N LYS A 139 -7.46 -18.08 -5.77
CA LYS A 139 -7.32 -16.86 -4.95
C LYS A 139 -7.45 -17.10 -3.44
N ASN A 140 -8.19 -18.14 -3.04
CA ASN A 140 -8.39 -18.52 -1.63
C ASN A 140 -7.33 -19.51 -1.09
N ALA A 141 -6.31 -19.86 -1.88
CA ALA A 141 -5.26 -20.79 -1.45
C ALA A 141 -4.40 -20.25 -0.30
N ILE A 142 -4.22 -18.93 -0.24
CA ILE A 142 -3.52 -18.25 0.85
C ILE A 142 -4.41 -17.12 1.36
N LEU A 143 -4.80 -17.21 2.63
CA LEU A 143 -5.59 -16.21 3.35
C LEU A 143 -4.81 -15.72 4.57
N LYS A 144 -5.03 -14.46 4.93
CA LYS A 144 -4.49 -13.85 6.16
C LYS A 144 -5.53 -13.99 7.28
N GLY A 145 -5.09 -13.94 8.54
CA GLY A 145 -5.99 -14.00 9.71
C GLY A 145 -7.12 -12.94 9.66
N MET A 146 -6.79 -11.73 9.18
CA MET A 146 -7.76 -10.65 8.97
C MET A 146 -8.92 -11.00 8.02
N ASN A 147 -8.77 -12.01 7.16
CA ASN A 147 -9.81 -12.45 6.24
C ASN A 147 -10.90 -13.31 6.92
N PHE A 148 -10.74 -13.62 8.21
CA PHE A 148 -11.69 -14.37 9.02
C PHE A 148 -12.39 -13.51 10.08
N LEU A 149 -12.06 -12.22 10.16
CA LEU A 149 -12.76 -11.29 11.05
C LEU A 149 -14.21 -11.10 10.60
N GLU A 150 -15.09 -10.81 11.57
CA GLU A 150 -16.48 -10.47 11.27
C GLU A 150 -16.54 -9.25 10.33
N GLY A 151 -17.36 -9.34 9.29
CA GLY A 151 -17.45 -8.32 8.24
C GLY A 151 -16.36 -8.40 7.15
N ALA A 152 -15.37 -9.30 7.26
CA ALA A 152 -14.38 -9.47 6.21
C ALA A 152 -14.96 -10.21 4.98
N THR A 153 -14.94 -9.56 3.81
CA THR A 153 -15.56 -10.08 2.57
C THR A 153 -14.57 -10.75 1.61
N ALA A 154 -13.28 -10.82 1.95
CA ALA A 154 -12.22 -11.27 1.04
C ALA A 154 -12.47 -12.68 0.46
N ARG A 155 -12.88 -13.63 1.31
CA ARG A 155 -13.15 -15.03 0.91
C ARG A 155 -14.32 -15.16 -0.06
N GLU A 156 -15.37 -14.39 0.19
CA GLU A 156 -16.58 -14.36 -0.64
C GLU A 156 -16.31 -13.66 -1.97
N ARG A 157 -15.65 -12.49 -1.93
CA ARG A 157 -15.23 -11.75 -3.12
C ARG A 157 -14.32 -12.59 -4.03
N ASN A 158 -13.44 -13.40 -3.45
CA ASN A 158 -12.57 -14.29 -4.23
C ASN A 158 -13.34 -15.39 -5.00
N LYS A 159 -14.59 -15.68 -4.63
CA LYS A 159 -15.51 -16.59 -5.34
C LYS A 159 -16.40 -15.85 -6.35
N GLN A 160 -16.23 -14.55 -6.53
CA GLN A 160 -17.03 -13.76 -7.46
C GLN A 160 -16.24 -13.41 -8.74
N ILE A 161 -16.94 -13.36 -9.86
CA ILE A 161 -16.45 -12.84 -11.14
C ILE A 161 -17.38 -11.69 -11.53
N GLY A 162 -16.83 -10.48 -11.70
CA GLY A 162 -17.63 -9.29 -12.05
C GLY A 162 -18.67 -8.88 -11.00
N GLY A 163 -18.55 -9.33 -9.75
CA GLY A 163 -19.53 -9.07 -8.68
C GLY A 163 -20.64 -10.11 -8.56
N HIS A 164 -20.70 -11.08 -9.47
CA HIS A 164 -21.62 -12.22 -9.40
C HIS A 164 -20.90 -13.44 -8.81
N LYS A 165 -21.63 -14.28 -8.07
CA LYS A 165 -21.09 -15.57 -7.60
C LYS A 165 -20.75 -16.40 -8.85
N ALA A 166 -19.49 -16.84 -8.92
CA ALA A 166 -19.02 -17.77 -9.93
C ALA A 166 -19.48 -19.20 -9.64
#